data_AF-K2CTY2-F1
#
_entry.id   AF-K2CTY2-F1
#
_cell.length_a   1.000
_cell.length_b   1.000
_cell.length_c   1.000
_cell.angle_alpha   90.00
_cell.angle_beta   90.00
_cell.angle_gamma   90.00
#
_symmetry.space_group_name_H-M   'P 1'
#
loop_
_entity.id
_entity.type
_entity.pdbx_description
1 polymer ?
#
loop_
_entity_poly.entity_id
_entity_poly.type
_entity_poly.pdbx_seq_one_letter_code
_entity_poly.pdbx_strand_id
1 'polypeptide(L)' 'IMAATHDLDQAAQHFNRIFLLNRHLIRFGEAKDVLTAENLKIAYGGRLRLMEDGKSMMALDHSCCEGGEE' A
#
# COMPACT_ATOMS: atom_id res chain seq x y z
N ILE A 1 -10.76 15.34 2.31
CA ILE A 1 -9.99 15.07 1.08
C ILE A 1 -9.75 13.58 1.01
N MET A 2 -9.93 12.96 -0.16
CA MET A 2 -9.63 11.55 -0.37
C MET A 2 -8.64 11.46 -1.53
N ALA A 3 -7.60 10.65 -1.37
CA ALA A 3 -6.60 10.40 -2.39
C ALA A 3 -6.28 8.91 -2.40
N ALA A 4 -5.93 8.39 -3.57
CA ALA A 4 -5.39 7.05 -3.73
C ALA A 4 -3.88 7.18 -3.94
N THR A 5 -3.09 6.37 -3.22
CA THR A 5 -1.63 6.34 -3.34
C THR A 5 -1.13 4.90 -3.29
N HIS A 6 -0.06 4.61 -4.04
CA HIS A 6 0.70 3.37 -3.91
C HIS A 6 1.77 3.44 -2.82
N ASP A 7 2.09 4.64 -2.33
CA ASP A 7 3.06 4.85 -1.26
C ASP A 7 2.37 4.75 0.11
N LEU A 8 2.62 3.62 0.78
CA LEU A 8 2.05 3.30 2.10
C LEU A 8 2.65 4.16 3.22
N ASP A 9 3.90 4.60 3.07
CA ASP A 9 4.61 5.40 4.07
C ASP A 9 4.02 6.83 4.09
N GLN A 10 3.85 7.41 2.90
CA GLN A 10 3.13 8.67 2.73
C GLN A 10 1.68 8.56 3.22
N ALA A 11 1.00 7.46 2.93
CA ALA A 11 -0.36 7.22 3.42
C ALA A 11 -0.41 7.23 4.95
N ALA A 12 0.54 6.55 5.61
CA ALA A 12 0.62 6.46 7.06
C ALA A 12 0.96 7.81 7.73
N GLN A 13 1.83 8.61 7.11
CA GLN A 13 2.28 9.89 7.67
C GLN A 13 1.26 11.02 7.52
N HIS A 14 0.52 11.05 6.40
CA HIS A 14 -0.33 12.19 6.05
C HIS A 14 -1.83 11.94 6.23
N PHE A 15 -2.28 10.69 6.37
CA PHE A 15 -3.69 10.38 6.50
C PHE A 15 -4.02 9.71 7.83
N ASN A 16 -4.97 10.31 8.57
CA ASN A 16 -5.47 9.75 9.82
C ASN A 16 -6.27 8.46 9.62
N ARG A 17 -6.84 8.25 8.42
CA ARG A 17 -7.65 7.06 8.09
C ARG A 17 -7.29 6.53 6.71
N ILE A 18 -7.21 5.21 6.61
CA ILE A 18 -6.83 4.50 5.39
C ILE A 18 -7.94 3.51 5.00
N PHE A 19 -8.26 3.48 3.70
CA PHE A 19 -9.03 2.43 3.07
C PHE A 19 -8.08 1.48 2.37
N LEU A 20 -8.03 0.22 2.82
CA LEU A 20 -7.31 -0.82 2.11
C LEU A 20 -8.29 -1.64 1.27
N LEU A 21 -8.05 -1.64 -0.03
CA LEU A 21 -8.95 -2.21 -1.04
C LEU A 21 -8.18 -3.23 -1.90
N ASN A 22 -8.87 -4.30 -2.30
CA ASN A 22 -8.43 -5.20 -3.38
C ASN A 22 -9.66 -5.76 -4.09
N ARG A 23 -10.24 -4.99 -5.02
CA ARG A 23 -11.56 -5.24 -5.65
C ARG A 23 -12.75 -5.32 -4.67
N HIS A 24 -12.49 -5.40 -3.37
CA HIS A 24 -13.41 -5.30 -2.26
C HIS A 24 -12.72 -4.57 -1.10
N LEU A 25 -13.50 -4.10 -0.12
CA LEU A 25 -12.97 -3.48 1.09
C LEU A 25 -12.35 -4.55 2.00
N ILE A 26 -11.06 -4.44 2.28
CA ILE A 26 -10.35 -5.33 3.21
C ILE A 26 -10.44 -4.76 4.62
N ARG A 27 -10.05 -3.49 4.80
CA ARG A 27 -10.01 -2.84 6.11
C ARG A 27 -10.16 -1.33 5.95
N PHE A 28 -10.79 -0.71 6.95
CA PHE A 28 -10.88 0.74 7.10
C PHE A 28 -10.60 1.11 8.56
N GLY A 29 -9.79 2.14 8.78
CA GLY A 29 -9.41 2.56 10.13
C GLY A 29 -8.15 3.42 10.15
N GLU A 30 -7.51 3.51 11.31
CA GLU A 30 -6.22 4.18 11.45
C GLU A 30 -5.12 3.43 10.70
N ALA A 31 -4.09 4.17 10.25
CA ALA A 31 -2.99 3.60 9.48
C ALA A 31 -2.34 2.38 10.16
N LYS A 32 -2.15 2.42 11.49
CA LYS A 32 -1.56 1.33 12.28
C LYS A 32 -2.39 0.04 12.29
N ASP A 33 -3.72 0.16 12.20
CA ASP A 33 -4.64 -0.99 12.25
C ASP A 33 -4.94 -1.53 10.84
N VAL A 34 -4.73 -0.69 9.82
CA VAL A 34 -4.99 -1.01 8.42
C VAL A 34 -3.73 -1.53 7.72
N LEU A 35 -2.58 -0.89 7.90
CA LEU A 35 -1.30 -1.22 7.27
C LEU A 35 -0.55 -2.34 8.03
N THR A 36 -1.26 -3.41 8.37
CA THR A 36 -0.66 -4.59 8.98
C THR A 36 -0.14 -5.54 7.91
N ALA A 37 0.90 -6.32 8.21
CA ALA A 37 1.45 -7.29 7.26
C ALA A 37 0.41 -8.28 6.73
N GLU A 38 -0.58 -8.66 7.54
CA GLU A 38 -1.69 -9.54 7.15
C GLU A 38 -2.61 -8.86 6.14
N ASN A 39 -3.09 -7.64 6.45
CA ASN A 39 -3.97 -6.87 5.57
C ASN A 39 -3.28 -6.56 4.23
N LEU A 40 -2.00 -6.21 4.28
CA LEU A 40 -1.20 -5.88 3.10
C LEU A 40 -0.95 -7.10 2.22
N LYS A 41 -0.74 -8.30 2.80
CA LYS A 41 -0.68 -9.55 2.03
C LYS A 41 -2.00 -9.83 1.29
N ILE A 42 -3.14 -9.54 1.91
CA ILE A 42 -4.45 -9.70 1.26
C ILE A 42 -4.64 -8.67 0.15
N ALA A 43 -4.17 -7.44 0.35
CA ALA A 43 -4.34 -6.33 -0.60
C ALA A 43 -3.44 -6.45 -1.84
N TYR A 44 -2.14 -6.68 -1.63
CA TYR A 44 -1.12 -6.66 -2.67
C TYR A 44 -0.68 -8.07 -3.11
N GLY A 45 -1.05 -9.11 -2.37
CA GLY A 45 -0.63 -10.48 -2.61
C GLY A 45 0.84 -10.73 -2.25
N GLY A 46 1.42 -11.81 -2.80
CA GLY A 46 2.84 -12.16 -2.64
C GLY A 46 3.83 -11.24 -3.35
N ARG A 47 3.36 -10.12 -3.94
CA ARG A 47 4.19 -9.11 -4.60
C ARG A 47 4.75 -8.07 -3.62
N LEU A 48 4.24 -8.05 -2.38
CA LEU A 48 4.78 -7.18 -1.33
C LEU A 48 5.97 -7.86 -0.65
N ARG A 49 7.20 -7.41 -0.92
CA ARG A 49 8.36 -7.71 -0.06
C ARG A 49 8.40 -6.66 1.05
N LEU A 50 7.89 -7.01 2.24
CA LEU A 50 8.23 -6.26 3.44
C LEU A 50 9.72 -6.48 3.73
N MET A 51 10.54 -5.44 3.62
CA MET A 51 11.90 -5.45 4.15
C MET A 51 11.83 -4.95 5.59
N GLU A 52 12.18 -5.82 6.55
CA GLU A 52 12.26 -5.51 7.99
C GLU A 52 13.50 -4.65 8.33
N ASP A 53 13.97 -3.78 7.43
CA ASP A 53 15.03 -2.82 7.74
C ASP A 53 14.42 -1.47 8.13
N GLY A 54 13.62 -1.50 9.21
CA GLY A 54 13.29 -0.40 10.13
C GLY A 54 12.83 0.98 9.64
N LYS A 55 12.76 1.28 8.34
CA LYS A 55 12.64 2.67 7.86
C LYS A 55 11.76 2.92 6.64
N SER A 56 11.30 1.92 5.90
CA SER A 56 10.40 2.19 4.78
C SER A 56 9.59 0.97 4.36
N MET A 57 8.26 1.11 4.36
CA MET A 57 7.35 0.12 3.82
C MET A 57 7.06 0.47 2.35
N MET A 58 7.90 0.00 1.43
CA MET A 58 7.66 0.18 -0.01
C MET A 58 6.90 -1.01 -0.60
N ALA A 59 5.71 -0.74 -1.13
CA ALA A 59 5.04 -1.66 -2.03
C ALA A 59 5.73 -1.58 -3.41
N LEU A 60 6.56 -2.58 -3.73
CA LEU A 60 7.10 -2.73 -5.08
C LEU A 60 5.97 -3.21 -6.01
N ASP A 61 5.30 -2.28 -6.68
CA ASP A 61 4.48 -2.59 -7.85
C ASP A 61 5.38 -2.58 -9.09
N HIS A 62 5.65 -3.76 -9.67
CA HIS A 62 6.39 -3.87 -10.93
C HIS A 62 5.50 -3.52 -12.14
N SER A 63 4.66 -2.50 -12.03
CA SER A 63 4.16 -1.79 -13.21
C SER A 63 5.16 -0.68 -13.55
N CYS A 64 6.39 -1.08 -13.88
CA CYS A 64 7.26 -0.24 -14.68
C CYS A 64 6.50 0.09 -15.96
N CYS A 65 6.39 1.38 -16.29
CA CYS A 65 5.98 1.85 -17.59
C CYS A 65 6.76 1.07 -18.66
N GLU A 66 6.11 0.14 -19.35
CA GLU A 66 6.57 -0.24 -20.68
C GLU A 66 6.40 1.00 -21.55
N GLY A 67 7.53 1.62 -21.86
CA GLY A 67 7.59 2.63 -22.92
C GLY A 67 7.10 2.00 -24.22
N GLY A 68 5.97 2.50 -24.72
CA GLY A 68 5.58 2.35 -26.10
C GLY A 68 6.09 3.56 -26.87
N GLU A 69 7.13 3.33 -27.65
CA GLU A 69 7.64 4.23 -28.68
C GLU A 69 6.64 4.21 -29.84
N GLU A 70 6.08 5.38 -30.24
CA GLU A 70 5.69 5.72 -31.63
C GLU A 70 5.85 7.22 -31.85
#